data_AF-A0A2G9GSR7-F1
#
_entry.id   AF-A0A2G9GSR7-F1
#
_cell.length_a   1.000
_cell.length_b   1.000
_cell.length_c   1.000
_cell.angle_alpha   90.00
_cell.angle_beta   90.00
_cell.angle_gamma   90.00
#
_symmetry.space_group_name_H-M   'P 1'
#
loop_
_entity.id
_entity.type
_entity.pdbx_description
1 polymer ?
#
loop_
_entity_poly.entity_id
_entity_poly.type
_entity_poly.pdbx_seq_one_letter_code
_entity_poly.pdbx_strand_id
1 'polypeptide(L)'
;MKSRATNSFGRDSIGLVDIVGNFVGYWFGIIAVLLGLKIVTEDKFSNFLKWINEYNNCSFVKENLPPKDKLTMHLEARLEALIVSE
;
A
#
# COMPACT_ATOMS: atom_id res chain seq x y z
N MET A 1 6.15 -26.44 6.31
CA MET A 1 6.53 -25.11 6.83
C MET A 1 5.25 -24.40 7.24
N LYS A 2 5.09 -24.02 8.52
CA LYS A 2 3.92 -23.28 9.02
C LYS A 2 4.03 -21.81 8.58
N SER A 3 3.28 -21.39 7.57
CA SER A 3 3.14 -19.97 7.25
C SER A 3 2.29 -19.31 8.32
N ARG A 4 2.89 -18.32 8.97
CA ARG A 4 2.35 -17.54 10.09
C ARG A 4 1.09 -16.80 9.64
N ALA A 5 0.01 -16.93 10.41
CA ALA A 5 -1.27 -16.28 10.15
C ALA A 5 -1.07 -14.77 9.95
N THR A 6 -1.48 -14.28 8.78
CA THR A 6 -1.58 -12.86 8.46
C THR A 6 -3.06 -12.52 8.48
N ASN A 7 -3.44 -11.43 9.14
CA ASN A 7 -4.81 -10.97 9.33
C ASN A 7 -5.29 -10.26 8.03
N SER A 8 -5.08 -10.91 6.88
CA SER A 8 -5.64 -10.53 5.59
C SER A 8 -7.17 -10.71 5.63
N PHE A 9 -7.90 -9.99 4.78
CA PHE A 9 -9.36 -10.23 4.67
C PHE A 9 -9.67 -11.69 4.27
N GLY A 10 -8.69 -12.39 3.68
CA GLY A 10 -8.68 -13.83 3.37
C GLY A 10 -8.09 -14.79 4.42
N ARG A 11 -7.94 -14.39 5.69
CA ARG A 11 -7.63 -15.15 6.94
C ARG A 11 -6.45 -16.15 6.97
N ASP A 12 -6.18 -16.93 5.92
CA ASP A 12 -5.06 -17.89 5.79
C ASP A 12 -4.08 -17.56 4.63
N SER A 13 -4.48 -16.71 3.67
CA SER A 13 -3.63 -16.28 2.54
C SER A 13 -4.11 -14.95 1.93
N ILE A 14 -3.30 -14.34 1.04
CA ILE A 14 -3.72 -13.16 0.25
C ILE A 14 -4.98 -13.52 -0.55
N GLY A 15 -6.10 -12.88 -0.21
CA GLY A 15 -7.37 -13.04 -0.90
C GLY A 15 -7.55 -12.05 -2.04
N LEU A 16 -8.64 -12.20 -2.78
CA LEU A 16 -8.99 -11.30 -3.89
C LEU A 16 -9.10 -9.84 -3.43
N VAL A 17 -9.68 -9.60 -2.26
CA VAL A 17 -9.77 -8.27 -1.65
C VAL A 17 -8.39 -7.68 -1.37
N ASP A 18 -7.43 -8.50 -0.98
CA ASP A 18 -6.06 -8.05 -0.73
C ASP A 18 -5.33 -7.71 -2.05
N ILE A 19 -5.58 -8.46 -3.13
CA ILE A 19 -5.03 -8.19 -4.47
C ILE A 19 -5.63 -6.91 -5.06
N VAL A 20 -6.95 -6.75 -5.00
CA VAL A 20 -7.63 -5.55 -5.48
C VAL A 20 -7.27 -4.34 -4.60
N GLY A 21 -7.16 -4.56 -3.29
CA GLY A 21 -6.76 -3.58 -2.29
C GLY A 21 -5.30 -3.13 -2.40
N ASN A 22 -4.44 -3.83 -3.16
CA ASN A 22 -3.04 -3.47 -3.40
C ASN A 22 -2.85 -1.98 -3.71
N PHE A 23 -3.73 -1.44 -4.57
CA PHE A 23 -3.68 -0.03 -4.93
C PHE A 23 -3.79 0.89 -3.71
N VAL A 24 -4.72 0.58 -2.80
CA VAL A 24 -4.95 1.37 -1.58
C VAL A 24 -3.88 1.09 -0.53
N GLY A 25 -3.43 -0.16 -0.42
CA GLY A 25 -2.49 -0.58 0.63
C GLY A 25 -1.02 -0.28 0.35
N TYR A 26 -0.65 -0.11 -0.92
CA TYR A 26 0.75 0.08 -1.32
C TYR A 26 1.00 1.42 -2.04
N TRP A 27 0.11 1.83 -2.95
CA TRP A 27 0.34 2.99 -3.81
C TRP A 27 -0.26 4.26 -3.22
N PHE A 28 -1.49 4.17 -2.73
CA PHE A 28 -2.25 5.32 -2.24
C PHE A 28 -1.59 6.01 -1.05
N GLY A 29 -0.96 5.26 -0.13
CA GLY A 29 -0.18 5.84 0.96
C GLY A 29 1.01 6.67 0.50
N ILE A 30 1.68 6.27 -0.59
CA ILE A 30 2.80 7.03 -1.16
C ILE A 30 2.29 8.30 -1.83
N ILE A 31 1.22 8.20 -2.63
CA ILE A 31 0.57 9.35 -3.29
C ILE A 31 0.07 10.36 -2.26
N ALA A 32 -0.50 9.90 -1.15
CA ALA A 32 -0.94 10.74 -0.04
C ALA A 32 0.18 11.63 0.49
N VAL A 33 1.34 11.01 0.76
CA VAL A 33 2.53 11.69 1.29
C VAL A 33 3.07 12.68 0.27
N LEU A 34 3.19 12.28 -1.00
CA LEU A 34 3.68 13.15 -2.09
C LEU A 34 2.77 14.37 -2.32
N LEU A 35 1.46 14.20 -2.16
CA LEU A 35 0.49 15.29 -2.29
C LEU A 35 0.26 16.08 -0.98
N GLY A 36 0.96 15.75 0.11
CA GLY A 36 0.75 16.36 1.42
C GLY A 36 -0.65 16.11 2.02
N LEU A 37 -1.38 15.11 1.51
CA LEU A 37 -2.72 14.77 1.95
C LEU A 37 -2.66 13.94 3.24
N LYS A 38 -3.39 14.39 4.26
CA LYS A 38 -3.52 13.67 5.52
C LYS A 38 -4.62 12.60 5.41
N ILE A 39 -4.31 11.51 4.71
CA ILE A 39 -5.31 10.51 4.29
C ILE A 39 -5.70 9.55 5.42
N VAL A 40 -4.78 9.22 6.33
CA VAL A 40 -5.05 8.22 7.38
C VAL A 40 -4.77 8.81 8.75
N THR A 41 -5.83 9.26 9.43
CA THR A 41 -5.78 9.50 10.87
C THR A 41 -5.89 8.14 11.56
N GLU A 42 -4.84 7.74 12.27
CA GLU A 42 -4.75 6.50 13.08
C GLU A 42 -6.01 6.27 13.94
N ASP A 43 -6.60 7.37 14.41
CA ASP A 43 -7.76 7.40 15.27
C ASP A 43 -9.04 6.80 14.64
N LYS A 44 -9.21 6.91 13.32
CA LYS A 44 -10.44 6.44 12.63
C LYS A 44 -10.27 5.10 11.90
N PHE A 45 -9.04 4.71 11.56
CA PHE A 45 -8.79 3.61 10.64
C PHE A 45 -7.71 2.62 11.12
N SER A 46 -7.67 2.34 12.43
CA SER A 46 -6.69 1.42 13.05
C SER A 46 -6.63 0.02 12.38
N ASN A 47 -7.79 -0.58 12.06
CA ASN A 47 -7.84 -1.88 11.37
C ASN A 47 -7.26 -1.83 9.95
N PHE A 48 -7.44 -0.71 9.25
CA PHE A 48 -6.95 -0.51 7.90
C PHE A 48 -5.42 -0.34 7.89
N LEU A 49 -4.87 0.42 8.83
CA LEU A 49 -3.42 0.56 9.00
C LEU A 49 -2.75 -0.77 9.36
N LYS A 50 -3.38 -1.56 10.23
CA LYS A 50 -2.91 -2.91 10.55
C LYS A 50 -2.88 -3.79 9.30
N TRP A 51 -3.94 -3.77 8.50
CA TRP A 51 -3.99 -4.50 7.24
C TRP A 51 -2.92 -4.05 6.25
N ILE A 52 -2.71 -2.74 6.08
CA ILE A 52 -1.62 -2.18 5.24
C ILE A 52 -0.27 -2.74 5.68
N ASN A 53 0.02 -2.70 6.98
CA ASN A 53 1.30 -3.15 7.50
C ASN A 53 1.51 -4.66 7.27
N GLU A 54 0.48 -5.47 7.46
CA GLU A 54 0.54 -6.90 7.22
C GLU A 54 0.64 -7.25 5.73
N TYR A 55 -0.10 -6.55 4.87
CA TYR A 55 -0.03 -6.68 3.42
C TYR A 55 1.38 -6.38 2.90
N ASN A 56 1.96 -5.24 3.31
CA ASN A 56 3.32 -4.86 2.96
C ASN A 56 4.39 -5.82 3.50
N ASN A 57 4.10 -6.54 4.59
CA ASN A 57 5.02 -7.51 5.18
C ASN A 57 4.89 -8.92 4.62
N CYS A 58 3.87 -9.19 3.79
CA CYS A 58 3.72 -10.48 3.11
C CYS A 58 4.89 -10.70 2.14
N SER A 59 5.50 -11.88 2.19
CA SER A 59 6.61 -12.26 1.30
C SER A 59 6.19 -12.21 -0.17
N PHE A 60 4.98 -12.68 -0.50
CA PHE A 60 4.43 -12.59 -1.86
C PHE A 60 4.41 -11.14 -2.38
N VAL A 61 4.00 -10.19 -1.53
CA VAL A 61 3.94 -8.78 -1.89
C VAL A 61 5.35 -8.21 -2.09
N LYS A 62 6.28 -8.54 -1.21
CA LYS A 62 7.68 -8.08 -1.31
C LYS A 62 8.41 -8.63 -2.54
N GLU A 63 8.07 -9.84 -2.98
CA GLU A 63 8.66 -10.47 -4.16
C GLU A 63 8.07 -9.95 -5.48
N ASN A 64 6.81 -9.53 -5.49
CA ASN A 64 6.10 -9.13 -6.71
C ASN A 64 5.96 -7.62 -6.92
N LEU A 65 6.01 -6.81 -5.86
CA LEU A 65 5.89 -5.35 -5.99
C LEU A 65 7.27 -4.68 -6.16
N PRO A 66 7.33 -3.58 -6.93
CA PRO A 66 8.56 -2.81 -7.09
C PRO A 66 8.98 -2.23 -5.73
N PRO A 67 10.30 -2.06 -5.48
CA PRO A 67 10.78 -1.38 -4.27
C PRO A 67 10.09 -0.04 -4.06
N LYS A 68 9.72 0.28 -2.81
CA LYS A 68 8.97 1.50 -2.48
C LYS A 68 9.66 2.75 -3.01
N ASP A 69 10.97 2.86 -2.88
CA ASP A 69 11.73 4.03 -3.33
C ASP A 69 11.59 4.26 -4.84
N LYS A 70 11.66 3.19 -5.63
CA LYS A 70 11.49 3.25 -7.08
C LYS A 70 10.07 3.64 -7.46
N LEU A 71 9.08 3.14 -6.72
CA LEU A 71 7.68 3.51 -6.92
C LEU A 71 7.43 4.98 -6.54
N THR A 72 7.99 5.45 -5.42
CA THR A 72 7.90 6.85 -4.99
C THR A 72 8.47 7.78 -6.04
N MET A 73 9.69 7.53 -6.53
CA MET A 73 10.30 8.36 -7.59
C MET A 73 9.46 8.38 -8.87
N HIS A 74 8.88 7.24 -9.25
CA HIS A 74 8.03 7.17 -10.44
C HIS A 74 6.73 7.97 -10.25
N LEU A 75 6.10 7.85 -9.08
CA LEU A 75 4.87 8.57 -8.74
C LEU A 75 5.11 10.07 -8.60
N GLU A 76 6.23 10.48 -8.01
CA GLU A 76 6.65 11.87 -7.88
C GLU A 76 6.80 12.52 -9.26
N ALA A 77 7.61 11.95 -10.16
CA ALA A 77 7.77 12.46 -11.51
C ALA A 77 6.44 12.50 -12.30
N ARG A 78 5.56 11.53 -12.06
CA ARG A 78 4.22 11.46 -12.68
C ARG A 78 3.28 12.53 -12.15
N LEU A 79 3.31 12.80 -10.85
CA LEU A 79 2.50 13.82 -10.19
C LEU A 79 3.00 15.22 -10.57
N GLU A 80 4.31 15.45 -10.58
CA GLU A 80 4.91 16.70 -11.04
C GLU A 80 4.53 17.00 -12.49
N ALA A 81 4.62 16.01 -13.40
CA ALA A 81 4.21 16.19 -14.78
C ALA A 81 2.73 16.52 -14.93
N LEU A 82 1.86 15.99 -14.05
CA LEU A 82 0.43 16.31 -14.04
C LEU A 82 0.18 17.73 -13.51
N ILE A 83 0.85 18.12 -12.42
CA ILE A 83 0.71 19.45 -11.80
C ILE A 83 1.28 20.55 -12.70
N VAL A 84 2.40 20.30 -13.39
CA VAL A 84 3.03 21.26 -14.32
C VAL A 84 2.24 21.37 -15.64
N SER A 85 1.39 20.39 -15.95
CA SER A 85 0.52 20.43 -17.14
C SER A 85 -0.80 21.19 -16.97
N GLU A 86 -1.04 21.76 -15.79
CA GLU A 86 -2.22 22.56 -15.42
C GLU A 86 -1.86 24.05 -15.29
#